data_AF-A0A354U4S1-F1
#
_entry.id   AF-A0A354U4S1-F1
#
_cell.length_a   1.000
_cell.length_b   1.000
_cell.length_c   1.000
_cell.angle_alpha   90.00
_cell.angle_beta   90.00
_cell.angle_gamma   90.00
#
_symmetry.space_group_name_H-M   'P 1'
#
loop_
_entity.id
_entity.type
_entity.pdbx_description
1 polymer ?
#
loop_
_entity_poly.entity_id
_entity_poly.type
_entity_poly.pdbx_seq_one_letter_code
_entity_poly.pdbx_strand_id
1 'polypeptide(L)'
;MNIIDRETFAAMEAARRAETPPAVKKYSTLKIIRALGSEWPVYREQLESGGYADQFFAANYLAGDDPVFVSFLANVPDSVKAKLAECEWSAE
;
A
#
# COMPACT_ATOMS: atom_id res chain seq x y z
N MET A 1 -1.53 15.76 44.41
CA MET A 1 -2.71 15.13 43.80
C MET A 1 -2.33 14.81 42.36
N ASN A 2 -2.07 13.55 42.04
CA ASN A 2 -1.70 13.16 40.67
C ASN A 2 -2.97 13.18 39.81
N ILE A 3 -2.94 13.97 38.73
CA ILE A 3 -4.09 14.29 37.88
C ILE A 3 -4.50 13.12 36.99
N ILE A 4 -3.66 12.09 36.88
CA ILE A 4 -3.91 10.88 36.10
C ILE A 4 -3.55 9.68 36.98
N ASP A 5 -4.57 8.93 37.37
CA ASP A 5 -4.41 7.66 38.07
C ASP A 5 -4.00 6.55 37.09
N ARG A 6 -3.53 5.42 37.64
CA ARG A 6 -3.00 4.29 36.87
C ARG A 6 -4.05 3.67 35.92
N GLU A 7 -5.33 3.73 36.28
CA GLU A 7 -6.42 3.19 35.46
C GLU A 7 -6.71 4.11 34.28
N THR A 8 -6.67 5.43 34.49
CA THR A 8 -6.77 6.41 33.41
C THR A 8 -5.62 6.27 32.41
N PHE A 9 -4.38 6.06 32.89
CA PHE A 9 -3.25 5.79 31.99
C PHE A 9 -3.41 4.47 31.21
N ALA A 10 -3.90 3.41 31.87
CA ALA A 10 -4.14 2.12 31.21
C ALA A 10 -5.24 2.20 30.15
N ALA A 11 -6.31 2.96 30.40
CA ALA A 11 -7.38 3.20 29.43
C ALA A 11 -6.88 4.00 28.21
N MET A 12 -6.03 5.01 28.43
CA MET A 12 -5.42 5.78 27.35
C MET A 12 -4.42 4.94 26.52
N GLU A 13 -3.60 4.09 27.16
CA GLU A 13 -2.72 3.15 26.45
C GLU A 13 -3.53 2.09 25.68
N ALA A 14 -4.65 1.60 26.22
CA ALA A 14 -5.52 0.66 25.55
C ALA A 14 -6.21 1.29 24.32
N ALA A 15 -6.67 2.54 24.44
CA ALA A 15 -7.19 3.31 23.31
C ALA A 15 -6.11 3.55 22.25
N ARG A 16 -4.90 3.96 22.65
CA ARG A 16 -3.76 4.15 21.75
C ARG A 16 -3.35 2.87 21.02
N ARG A 17 -3.44 1.71 21.68
CA ARG A 17 -3.19 0.39 21.05
C ARG A 17 -4.34 -0.04 20.14
N ALA A 18 -5.59 0.34 20.45
CA ALA A 18 -6.73 0.10 19.57
C ALA A 18 -6.68 1.00 18.31
N GLU A 19 -6.08 2.19 18.42
CA GLU A 19 -5.77 3.12 17.32
C GLU A 19 -4.49 2.72 16.55
N THR A 20 -4.10 1.44 16.56
CA THR A 20 -2.99 1.01 15.69
C THR A 20 -3.41 1.30 14.25
N PRO A 21 -2.74 2.22 13.54
CA PRO A 21 -3.08 2.52 12.15
C PRO A 21 -3.01 1.20 11.35
N PRO A 22 -3.95 0.99 10.41
CA PRO A 22 -3.98 -0.26 9.66
C PRO A 22 -2.60 -0.52 9.07
N ALA A 23 -2.09 -1.74 9.26
CA ALA A 23 -0.79 -2.11 8.74
C ALA A 23 -0.76 -1.80 7.23
N VAL A 24 0.11 -0.87 6.84
CA VAL A 24 0.23 -0.45 5.45
C VAL A 24 0.74 -1.64 4.65
N LYS A 25 -0.14 -2.20 3.81
CA LYS A 25 0.21 -3.30 2.92
C LYS A 25 1.27 -2.82 1.95
N LYS A 26 2.32 -3.61 1.75
CA LYS A 26 3.36 -3.35 0.76
C LYS A 26 3.13 -4.29 -0.41
N TYR A 27 3.27 -3.80 -1.63
CA TYR A 27 3.05 -4.56 -2.85
C TYR A 27 4.34 -4.65 -3.62
N SER A 28 4.76 -5.84 -4.03
CA SER A 28 6.01 -6.02 -4.75
C SER A 28 5.85 -5.61 -6.20
N THR A 29 6.65 -4.64 -6.63
CA THR A 29 6.68 -4.13 -8.01
C THR A 29 6.86 -5.26 -9.03
N LEU A 30 7.75 -6.22 -8.76
CA LEU A 30 7.97 -7.38 -9.64
C LEU A 30 6.78 -8.34 -9.65
N LYS A 31 6.12 -8.58 -8.51
CA LYS A 31 4.92 -9.43 -8.47
C LYS A 31 3.78 -8.78 -9.25
N ILE A 32 3.62 -7.46 -9.15
CA ILE A 32 2.63 -6.69 -9.93
C ILE A 32 2.87 -6.88 -11.43
N ILE A 33 4.10 -6.66 -11.91
CA ILE A 33 4.46 -6.82 -13.33
C ILE A 33 4.15 -8.24 -13.81
N ARG A 34 4.49 -9.26 -13.01
CA ARG A 34 4.23 -10.67 -13.34
C ARG A 34 2.74 -11.01 -13.35
N ALA A 35 1.97 -10.51 -12.39
CA ALA A 35 0.53 -10.74 -12.28
C ALA A 35 -0.26 -10.09 -13.42
N LEU A 36 0.20 -8.92 -13.88
CA LEU A 36 -0.40 -8.23 -15.02
C LEU A 36 -0.01 -8.88 -16.35
N GLY A 37 1.17 -9.50 -16.44
CA GLY A 37 1.58 -10.29 -17.60
C GLY A 37 1.47 -9.52 -18.92
N SER A 38 0.60 -9.98 -19.82
CA SER A 38 0.35 -9.35 -21.12
C SER A 38 -0.33 -7.98 -21.01
N GLU A 39 -1.01 -7.68 -19.91
CA GLU A 39 -1.69 -6.40 -19.69
C GLU A 39 -0.71 -5.32 -19.19
N TRP A 40 0.49 -5.71 -18.73
CA TRP A 40 1.48 -4.80 -18.19
C TRP A 40 1.85 -3.60 -19.09
N PRO A 41 2.06 -3.77 -20.41
CA PRO A 41 2.42 -2.65 -21.29
C PRO A 41 1.41 -1.50 -21.27
N VAL A 42 0.12 -1.80 -21.13
CA VAL A 42 -0.96 -0.79 -21.06
C VAL A 42 -0.84 0.03 -19.78
N TYR A 43 -0.62 -0.61 -18.64
CA TYR A 43 -0.46 0.06 -17.35
C TYR A 43 0.86 0.81 -17.25
N ARG A 44 1.92 0.28 -17.88
CA ARG A 44 3.20 0.97 -18.00
C ARG A 44 3.06 2.29 -18.76
N GLU A 45 2.34 2.31 -19.89
CA GLU A 45 2.11 3.54 -20.66
C GLU A 45 1.32 4.59 -19.87
N GLN A 46 0.37 4.15 -19.03
CA GLN A 46 -0.34 5.04 -18.10
C GLN A 46 0.58 5.62 -17.02
N LEU A 47 1.50 4.82 -16.48
CA LEU A 47 2.50 5.29 -15.52
C LEU A 47 3.50 6.25 -16.17
N GLU A 48 3.92 5.98 -17.41
CA GLU A 48 4.82 6.85 -18.19
C GLU A 48 4.17 8.18 -18.54
N SER A 49 2.93 8.17 -19.05
CA SER A 49 2.18 9.39 -19.36
C SER A 49 1.85 10.23 -18.12
N GLY A 50 1.71 9.60 -16.95
CA GLY A 50 1.60 10.27 -15.66
C GLY A 50 2.93 10.78 -15.07
N GLY A 51 4.08 10.41 -15.66
CA GLY A 51 5.40 10.77 -15.14
C GLY A 51 5.84 9.97 -13.90
N TYR A 52 5.19 8.84 -13.61
CA TYR A 52 5.41 8.03 -12.41
C TYR A 52 6.21 6.75 -12.66
N ALA A 53 6.55 6.45 -13.92
CA ALA A 53 7.24 5.22 -14.29
C ALA A 53 8.57 5.02 -13.54
N ASP A 54 9.40 6.06 -13.47
CA ASP A 54 10.71 5.98 -12.79
C ASP A 54 10.57 5.67 -11.30
N GLN A 55 9.60 6.31 -10.63
CA GLN A 55 9.31 6.06 -9.21
C GLN A 55 8.79 4.62 -9.00
N PHE A 56 7.95 4.13 -9.92
CA PHE A 56 7.45 2.76 -9.87
C PHE A 56 8.58 1.73 -10.03
N PHE A 57 9.48 1.92 -11.00
CA PHE A 57 10.58 0.98 -11.27
C PHE A 57 11.74 1.06 -10.27
N ALA A 58 11.98 2.23 -9.68
CA ALA A 58 13.04 2.39 -8.67
C ALA A 58 12.66 1.76 -7.32
N ALA A 59 11.37 1.55 -7.04
CA ALA A 59 10.89 1.00 -5.79
C ALA A 59 10.84 -0.54 -5.82
N ASN A 60 11.41 -1.19 -4.81
CA ASN A 60 11.28 -2.64 -4.61
C ASN A 60 9.85 -3.05 -4.21
N TYR A 61 9.11 -2.13 -3.59
CA TYR A 61 7.72 -2.28 -3.21
C TYR A 61 7.00 -0.93 -3.24
N LEU A 62 5.69 -0.97 -3.39
CA LEU A 62 4.79 0.18 -3.31
C LEU A 62 3.93 0.05 -2.05
N ALA A 63 3.83 1.11 -1.28
CA ALA A 63 2.98 1.13 -0.10
C ALA A 63 1.51 1.33 -0.51
N GLY A 64 0.58 0.65 0.15
CA GLY A 64 -0.85 0.72 -0.16
C GLY A 64 -1.49 2.08 0.13
N ASP A 65 -0.79 2.92 0.88
CA ASP A 65 -1.13 4.32 1.16
C ASP A 65 -0.31 5.32 0.32
N ASP A 66 0.59 4.83 -0.55
CA ASP A 66 1.36 5.70 -1.44
C ASP A 66 0.40 6.42 -2.40
N PRO A 67 0.41 7.77 -2.47
CA PRO A 67 -0.56 8.53 -3.26
C PRO A 67 -0.56 8.16 -4.75
N VAL A 68 0.60 7.81 -5.30
CA VAL A 68 0.74 7.40 -6.71
C VAL A 68 0.14 6.01 -6.90
N PHE A 69 0.42 5.09 -5.98
CA PHE A 69 -0.12 3.74 -6.05
C PHE A 69 -1.63 3.69 -5.79
N VAL A 70 -2.15 4.50 -4.87
CA VAL A 70 -3.60 4.67 -4.64
C VAL A 70 -4.28 5.21 -5.90
N SER A 71 -3.67 6.21 -6.55
CA SER A 71 -4.19 6.78 -7.80
C SER A 71 -4.17 5.76 -8.95
N PHE A 72 -3.14 4.91 -9.02
CA PHE A 72 -3.08 3.79 -9.93
C PHE A 72 -4.22 2.78 -9.64
N LEU A 73 -4.37 2.35 -8.39
CA LEU A 73 -5.42 1.42 -7.97
C LEU A 73 -6.84 1.95 -8.26
N ALA A 74 -7.05 3.26 -8.17
CA ALA A 74 -8.34 3.87 -8.50
C ALA A 74 -8.70 3.77 -9.99
N ASN A 75 -7.70 3.73 -10.87
CA ASN A 75 -7.90 3.71 -12.33
C ASN A 75 -7.91 2.31 -12.94
N VAL A 76 -7.54 1.27 -12.18
CA VAL A 76 -7.57 -0.11 -12.66
C VAL A 76 -8.90 -0.81 -12.34
N PRO A 77 -9.37 -1.74 -13.20
CA PRO A 77 -10.58 -2.53 -12.95
C PRO A 77 -10.49 -3.39 -11.68
N ASP A 78 -11.64 -3.75 -11.11
CA ASP A 78 -11.67 -4.59 -9.89
C ASP A 78 -11.05 -5.98 -10.10
N SER A 79 -11.13 -6.52 -11.32
CA SER A 79 -10.45 -7.77 -11.70
C SER A 79 -8.93 -7.66 -11.56
N VAL A 80 -8.37 -6.47 -11.81
CA VAL A 80 -6.95 -6.19 -11.65
C VAL A 80 -6.61 -5.95 -10.18
N LYS A 81 -7.44 -5.21 -9.43
CA LYS A 81 -7.26 -5.05 -7.98
C LYS A 81 -7.19 -6.38 -7.25
N ALA A 82 -8.01 -7.36 -7.65
CA ALA A 82 -7.98 -8.71 -7.09
C ALA A 82 -6.63 -9.41 -7.34
N LYS A 83 -6.09 -9.32 -8.57
CA LYS A 83 -4.74 -9.84 -8.88
C LYS A 83 -3.64 -9.13 -8.07
N LEU A 84 -3.77 -7.82 -7.89
CA LEU A 84 -2.80 -7.01 -7.14
C LEU A 84 -2.84 -7.31 -5.63
N ALA A 85 -3.99 -7.71 -5.09
CA ALA A 85 -4.12 -8.10 -3.68
C ALA A 85 -3.22 -9.29 -3.29
N GLU A 86 -2.88 -10.16 -4.26
CA GLU A 86 -1.96 -11.29 -4.07
C GLU A 86 -0.48 -10.91 -4.23
N CYS A 87 -0.19 -9.68 -4.65
CA CYS A 87 1.16 -9.20 -4.91
C CYS A 87 1.87 -8.65 -3.66
N GLU A 88 1.44 -9.07 -2.47
CA GLU A 88 2.00 -8.59 -1.20
C GLU A 88 3.52 -8.84 -1.14
N TRP A 89 4.24 -7.80 -0.70
CA TRP A 89 5.66 -7.84 -0.44
C TRP A 89 5.88 -8.26 1.00
N SER A 90 6.33 -9.51 1.17
CA SER A 90 6.99 -9.95 2.39
C SER A 90 8.48 -9.61 2.27
N ALA A 91 8.99 -8.77 3.16
CA ALA A 91 10.43 -8.74 3.38
C ALA A 91 10.83 -10.14 3.89
N GLU A 92 11.57 -10.90 3.08
CA GLU A 92 12.40 -12.01 3.59
C GLU A 92 13.61 -11.45 4.33
#